data_AF-A0A4R0E851-F1
#
_entry.id   AF-A0A4R0E851-F1
#
_cell.length_a   1.000
_cell.length_b   1.000
_cell.length_c   1.000
_cell.angle_alpha   90.00
_cell.angle_beta   90.00
_cell.angle_gamma   90.00
#
_symmetry.space_group_name_H-M   'P 1'
#
loop_
_entity.id
_entity.type
_entity.pdbx_description
1 polymer ?
#
loop_
_entity_poly.entity_id
_entity_poly.type
_entity_poly.pdbx_seq_one_letter_code
_entity_poly.pdbx_strand_id
1 'polypeptide(L)'
;MSDFEEYIKNKNPEDYVVLSTMYANQAMSELYPDQFEVWQHQGAEIELLKAQLSLQRDRNKALEIELTSSRNYGDKLNERIRKVSWLLGNNGFERTIKNCLKILRGEHE
;
A
#
# COMPACT_ATOMS: atom_id res chain seq x y z
N MET A 1 11.80 16.11 31.91
CA MET A 1 12.41 14.77 31.91
C MET A 1 12.65 14.41 30.46
N SER A 2 13.88 14.10 30.07
CA SER A 2 14.21 13.72 28.69
C SER A 2 13.72 12.30 28.39
N ASP A 3 13.52 11.97 27.11
CA ASP A 3 13.12 10.62 26.69
C ASP A 3 14.16 9.56 27.10
N PHE A 4 15.44 9.95 27.16
CA PHE A 4 16.50 9.09 27.67
C PHE A 4 16.42 8.86 29.18
N GLU A 5 16.10 9.90 29.96
CA GLU A 5 15.87 9.75 31.40
C GLU A 5 14.70 8.81 31.69
N GLU A 6 13.63 8.91 30.91
CA GLU A 6 12.49 8.00 31.02
C GLU A 6 12.88 6.56 30.65
N TYR A 7 13.68 6.38 29.60
CA TYR A 7 14.25 5.08 29.24
C TYR A 7 15.07 4.46 30.38
N ILE A 8 15.98 5.24 30.99
CA ILE A 8 16.82 4.76 32.10
C ILE A 8 15.94 4.45 33.33
N LYS A 9 14.99 5.31 33.66
CA LYS A 9 14.06 5.10 34.76
C LYS A 9 13.26 3.81 34.59
N ASN A 10 12.81 3.50 33.37
CA ASN A 10 12.06 2.28 33.09
C ASN A 10 12.95 1.02 33.08
N LYS A 11 14.21 1.15 32.64
CA LYS A 11 15.15 0.03 32.53
C LYS A 11 15.79 -0.33 33.87
N ASN A 12 16.19 0.68 34.65
CA ASN A 12 16.91 0.56 35.92
C ASN A 12 16.30 1.52 36.98
N PRO A 13 15.09 1.22 37.49
CA PRO A 13 14.37 2.14 38.37
C PRO A 13 15.06 2.40 39.71
N GLU A 14 15.72 1.40 40.31
CA GLU A 14 16.40 1.56 41.60
C GLU A 14 17.65 2.44 41.48
N ASP A 15 18.51 2.15 40.48
CA ASP A 15 19.70 2.96 40.19
C ASP A 15 19.32 4.40 39.85
N TYR A 16 18.25 4.60 39.08
CA TYR A 16 17.75 5.93 38.74
C TYR A 16 17.43 6.76 39.99
N VAL A 17 16.75 6.18 40.99
CA VAL A 17 16.39 6.88 42.23
C VAL A 17 17.64 7.27 43.03
N VAL A 18 18.62 6.35 43.15
CA VAL A 18 19.86 6.61 43.88
C VAL A 18 20.69 7.68 43.18
N LEU A 19 20.91 7.54 41.88
CA LEU A 19 21.74 8.46 41.10
C LEU A 19 21.10 9.83 40.93
N SER A 20 19.78 9.92 40.71
CA SER A 20 19.06 11.20 40.66
C SER A 20 19.11 11.97 41.98
N THR A 21 19.30 11.26 43.10
CA THR A 21 19.43 11.87 44.43
C THR A 21 20.88 12.29 44.72
N MET A 22 21.86 11.42 44.44
CA MET A 22 23.28 11.69 44.72
C MET A 22 23.91 12.68 43.73
N TYR A 23 23.46 12.67 42.47
CA TYR A 23 24.00 13.45 41.37
C TYR A 23 22.93 14.34 40.73
N ALA A 24 22.13 15.04 41.55
CA ALA A 24 20.98 15.84 41.11
C ALA A 24 21.31 16.95 40.09
N ASN A 25 22.58 17.35 39.99
CA ASN A 25 23.04 18.39 39.06
C ASN A 25 23.63 17.84 37.75
N GLN A 26 23.67 16.52 37.57
CA GLN A 26 24.19 15.88 36.35
C GLN A 26 23.06 15.24 35.55
N ALA A 27 23.14 15.34 34.23
CA ALA A 27 22.18 14.70 33.33
C ALA A 27 22.40 13.18 33.31
N MET A 28 21.34 12.37 33.15
CA MET A 28 21.49 10.92 33.05
C MET A 28 22.34 10.48 31.86
N SER A 29 22.38 11.28 30.79
CA SER A 29 23.28 11.05 29.64
C SER A 29 24.77 11.12 29.99
N GLU A 30 25.14 11.90 31.02
CA GLU A 30 26.52 12.00 31.49
C GLU A 30 26.89 10.85 32.43
N LEU A 31 25.92 10.34 33.20
CA LEU A 31 26.11 9.21 34.10
C LEU A 31 26.09 7.85 33.37
N TYR A 32 25.45 7.79 32.20
CA TYR A 32 25.33 6.60 31.36
C TYR A 32 25.73 6.90 29.89
N PRO A 33 26.99 7.28 29.62
CA PRO A 33 27.41 7.72 28.30
C PRO A 33 27.27 6.63 27.23
N ASP A 34 27.71 5.40 27.52
CA ASP A 34 27.62 4.28 26.58
C ASP A 34 26.17 3.94 26.23
N GLN A 35 25.28 3.95 27.23
CA GLN A 35 23.86 3.68 27.02
C GLN A 35 23.18 4.83 26.29
N PHE A 36 23.65 6.06 26.48
CA PHE A 36 23.15 7.23 25.77
C PHE A 36 23.51 7.18 24.28
N GLU A 37 24.75 6.80 23.94
CA GLU A 37 25.16 6.60 22.55
C GLU A 37 24.33 5.51 21.86
N VAL A 38 24.14 4.37 22.53
CA VAL A 38 23.30 3.29 22.01
C VAL A 38 21.85 3.75 21.84
N TRP A 39 21.31 4.49 22.82
CA TRP A 39 19.95 5.02 22.74
C TRP A 39 19.77 6.00 21.58
N GLN A 40 20.74 6.89 21.36
CA GLN A 40 20.71 7.81 20.22
C GLN A 40 20.78 7.07 18.88
N HIS A 41 21.67 6.08 18.77
CA HIS A 41 21.80 5.27 17.56
C HIS A 41 20.50 4.53 17.25
N GLN A 42 19.90 3.88 18.24
CA GLN A 42 18.62 3.20 18.09
C GLN A 42 17.48 4.16 17.76
N GLY A 43 17.47 5.35 18.36
CA GLY A 43 16.52 6.42 18.02
C GLY A 43 16.62 6.84 16.55
N ALA A 44 17.83 7.01 16.03
CA ALA A 44 18.07 7.35 14.62
C ALA A 44 17.62 6.22 13.68
N GLU A 45 17.89 4.97 14.01
CA GLU A 45 17.41 3.80 13.24
C GLU A 45 15.88 3.74 13.21
N ILE A 46 15.21 3.99 14.35
CA ILE A 46 13.75 4.01 14.43
C ILE A 46 13.18 5.10 13.52
N GLU A 47 13.74 6.31 13.53
CA GLU A 47 13.28 7.39 12.66
C GLU A 47 13.50 7.08 11.17
N LEU A 48 14.65 6.46 10.83
CA LEU A 48 14.91 5.99 9.47
C LEU A 48 13.88 4.94 9.03
N LEU A 49 13.59 3.95 9.89
CA LEU A 49 12.61 2.90 9.61
C LEU A 49 11.20 3.47 9.47
N LYS A 50 10.81 4.45 10.30
CA LYS A 50 9.53 5.16 10.17
C LYS A 50 9.42 5.88 8.83
N ALA A 51 10.48 6.57 8.40
CA ALA A 51 10.51 7.27 7.12
C ALA A 51 10.38 6.28 5.94
N GLN A 52 11.12 5.17 5.98
CA GLN A 52 11.02 4.11 4.97
C GLN A 52 9.62 3.49 4.92
N LEU A 53 9.03 3.19 6.08
CA LEU A 53 7.68 2.64 6.16
C LEU A 53 6.63 3.62 5.59
N SER A 54 6.77 4.93 5.87
CA SER A 54 5.89 5.94 5.28
C SER A 54 5.98 5.95 3.76
N LEU A 55 7.20 5.95 3.21
CA LEU A 55 7.42 5.92 1.78
C LEU A 55 6.80 4.68 1.12
N GLN A 56 6.94 3.51 1.75
CA GLN A 56 6.34 2.27 1.23
C GLN A 56 4.82 2.29 1.29
N ARG A 57 4.23 2.89 2.34
CA ARG A 57 2.77 3.07 2.42
C ARG A 57 2.25 3.95 1.29
N ASP A 58 2.94 5.04 0.98
CA ASP A 58 2.52 5.94 -0.10
C ASP A 58 2.66 5.27 -1.48
N ARG A 59 3.73 4.48 -1.68
CA ARG A 59 3.89 3.65 -2.88
C ARG A 59 2.76 2.63 -3.02
N ASN A 60 2.40 1.92 -1.95
CA ASN A 60 1.31 0.96 -1.98
C ASN A 60 -0.03 1.62 -2.33
N LYS A 61 -0.33 2.78 -1.75
CA LYS A 61 -1.54 3.54 -2.12
C LYS A 61 -1.56 3.91 -3.61
N ALA A 62 -0.42 4.34 -4.15
CA ALA A 62 -0.32 4.68 -5.58
C ALA A 62 -0.58 3.44 -6.46
N LEU A 63 0.01 2.29 -6.11
CA LEU A 63 -0.20 1.02 -6.81
C LEU A 63 -1.66 0.54 -6.72
N GLU A 64 -2.33 0.70 -5.58
CA GLU A 64 -3.75 0.36 -5.41
C GLU A 64 -4.65 1.20 -6.33
N ILE A 65 -4.36 2.49 -6.47
CA ILE A 65 -5.06 3.40 -7.39
C ILE A 65 -4.85 2.93 -8.84
N GLU A 66 -3.59 2.69 -9.24
CA GLU A 66 -3.26 2.24 -10.60
C GLU A 66 -3.92 0.90 -10.94
N LEU A 67 -3.91 -0.06 -10.01
CA LEU A 67 -4.58 -1.35 -10.16
C LEU A 67 -6.09 -1.19 -10.37
N THR A 68 -6.71 -0.30 -9.60
CA THR A 68 -8.14 0.00 -9.72
C THR A 68 -8.46 0.63 -11.08
N SER A 69 -7.65 1.60 -11.52
CA SER A 69 -7.78 2.22 -12.84
C SER A 69 -7.61 1.21 -13.96
N SER A 70 -6.64 0.30 -13.86
CA SER A 70 -6.40 -0.77 -14.83
C SER A 70 -7.59 -1.74 -14.91
N ARG A 71 -8.15 -2.15 -13.77
CA ARG A 71 -9.36 -2.99 -13.73
C ARG A 71 -10.54 -2.32 -14.41
N ASN A 72 -10.80 -1.05 -14.10
CA ASN A 72 -11.86 -0.27 -14.71
C ASN A 72 -11.70 -0.16 -16.24
N TYR A 73 -10.46 -0.02 -16.73
CA TYR A 73 -10.18 -0.02 -18.15
C TYR A 73 -10.48 -1.40 -18.77
N GLY A 74 -10.06 -2.49 -18.14
CA GLY A 74 -10.34 -3.86 -18.55
C GLY A 74 -11.85 -4.14 -18.65
N ASP A 75 -12.64 -3.69 -17.68
CA ASP A 75 -14.10 -3.84 -17.68
C ASP A 75 -14.75 -3.09 -18.85
N LYS A 76 -14.31 -1.86 -19.11
CA LYS A 76 -14.79 -1.08 -20.27
C LYS A 76 -14.44 -1.77 -21.59
N LEU A 77 -13.24 -2.34 -21.69
CA LEU A 77 -12.81 -3.07 -22.88
C LEU A 77 -13.64 -4.34 -23.09
N ASN A 78 -13.87 -5.11 -22.04
CA ASN A 78 -14.72 -6.30 -22.07
C ASN A 78 -16.15 -5.98 -22.50
N GLU A 79 -16.71 -4.87 -22.02
CA GLU A 79 -18.05 -4.44 -22.46
C GLU A 79 -18.08 -4.07 -23.95
N ARG A 80 -17.02 -3.43 -24.47
CA ARG A 80 -16.89 -3.16 -25.91
C ARG A 80 -16.79 -4.45 -26.72
N ILE A 81 -15.98 -5.41 -26.27
CA ILE A 81 -15.87 -6.73 -26.90
C ILE A 81 -17.22 -7.42 -26.91
N ARG A 82 -17.94 -7.44 -25.78
CA ARG A 82 -19.27 -8.03 -25.66
C ARG A 82 -20.26 -7.42 -26.66
N LYS A 83 -20.26 -6.09 -26.83
CA LYS A 83 -21.08 -5.41 -27.83
C LYS A 83 -20.74 -5.81 -29.26
N VAL A 84 -19.45 -5.88 -29.60
CA VAL A 84 -19.00 -6.33 -30.93
C VAL A 84 -19.39 -7.79 -31.18
N SER A 85 -19.14 -8.69 -30.22
CA SER A 85 -19.54 -10.09 -30.32
C SER A 85 -21.05 -10.25 -30.47
N TRP A 86 -21.85 -9.43 -29.78
CA TRP A 86 -23.29 -9.40 -29.97
C TRP A 86 -23.65 -8.93 -31.39
N LEU A 87 -23.07 -7.84 -31.89
CA LEU A 87 -23.34 -7.37 -33.26
C LEU A 87 -22.99 -8.41 -34.32
N LEU A 88 -21.84 -9.07 -34.18
CA LEU A 88 -21.38 -10.12 -35.10
C LEU A 88 -22.20 -11.42 -34.98
N GLY A 89 -22.57 -11.82 -33.76
CA GLY A 89 -23.40 -13.00 -33.51
C GLY A 89 -24.86 -12.78 -33.91
N ASN A 90 -25.32 -11.52 -33.89
CA ASN A 90 -26.66 -11.11 -34.26
C ASN A 90 -26.74 -10.72 -35.74
N ASN A 91 -25.95 -11.40 -36.58
CA ASN A 91 -26.05 -11.45 -38.05
C ASN A 91 -27.40 -12.04 -38.54
N GLY A 92 -28.51 -11.66 -37.91
CA GLY A 92 -29.86 -11.84 -38.42
C GLY A 92 -29.99 -11.26 -39.83
N PHE A 93 -29.21 -10.24 -40.17
CA PHE A 93 -29.09 -9.74 -41.54
C PHE A 93 -28.51 -10.77 -42.51
N GLU A 94 -27.44 -11.49 -42.13
CA GLU A 94 -26.86 -12.57 -42.92
C GLU A 94 -27.83 -13.75 -43.06
N ARG A 95 -28.57 -14.06 -41.99
CA ARG A 95 -29.63 -15.08 -42.01
C ARG A 95 -30.79 -14.68 -42.93
N THR A 96 -31.23 -13.42 -42.87
CA THR A 96 -32.27 -12.87 -43.72
C THR A 96 -31.83 -12.85 -45.19
N ILE A 97 -30.60 -12.43 -45.50
CA ILE A 97 -30.05 -12.49 -46.85
C ILE A 97 -30.00 -13.93 -47.36
N LYS A 98 -29.51 -14.88 -46.54
CA LYS A 98 -29.49 -16.30 -46.92
C LYS A 98 -30.91 -16.82 -47.20
N ASN A 99 -31.88 -16.46 -46.40
CA ASN A 99 -33.28 -16.86 -46.62
C ASN A 99 -33.87 -16.22 -47.88
N CYS A 100 -33.65 -14.92 -48.12
CA CYS A 100 -34.08 -14.26 -49.36
C CYS A 100 -33.44 -14.89 -50.60
N LEU A 101 -32.15 -15.25 -50.54
CA LEU A 101 -31.45 -15.92 -51.63
C LEU A 101 -32.00 -17.34 -51.90
N LYS A 102 -32.36 -18.10 -50.87
CA LYS A 102 -33.03 -19.41 -51.04
C LYS A 102 -34.36 -19.28 -51.76
N ILE A 103 -35.19 -18.31 -51.35
CA ILE A 103 -36.48 -18.02 -52.00
C ILE A 103 -36.28 -17.64 -53.47
N LEU A 104 -35.32 -16.77 -53.77
CA LEU A 104 -35.01 -16.37 -55.15
C LEU A 104 -34.47 -17.51 -56.02
N ARG A 105 -33.87 -18.55 -55.42
CA ARG A 105 -33.41 -19.77 -56.10
C ARG A 105 -34.51 -20.83 -56.26
N GLY A 106 -35.71 -20.59 -55.71
CA GLY A 106 -36.79 -21.58 -55.69
C GLY A 106 -36.54 -22.75 -54.75
N GLU A 107 -35.57 -22.62 -53.83
CA GLU A 107 -35.30 -23.58 -52.77
C GLU A 107 -36.35 -23.37 -51.66
N HIS A 108 -37.51 -24.00 -51.81
CA HIS A 108 -38.50 -24.12 -50.74
C HIS A 108 -38.23 -25.40 -49.94
N GLU A 109 -38.38 -25.33 -48.61
CA GLU A 109 -38.30 -26.50 -47.71
C GLU A 109 -39.23 -27.63 -48.15
#